data_AF-A0AAD8PGA1-F1
#
_entry.id   AF-A0AAD8PGA1-F1
#
_cell.length_a   1.000
_cell.length_b   1.000
_cell.length_c   1.000
_cell.angle_alpha   90.00
_cell.angle_beta   90.00
_cell.angle_gamma   90.00
#
_symmetry.space_group_name_H-M   'P 1'
#
loop_
_entity.id
_entity.type
_entity.pdbx_description
1 polymer ?
#
loop_
_entity_poly.entity_id
_entity_poly.type
_entity_poly.pdbx_seq_one_letter_code
_entity_poly.pdbx_strand_id
1 'polypeptide(L)'
;MSPMDGWVVSDVKTRMKWDSEVGRMIHEFKDTKAVIICGNLNCAPQDIDLSDPERLKRETSPVLHETENIGYPGSRQSDRDGLRWLMSAGRLKDVFRVKHPYNGNDSQKDNLQYTSLAYLGDKTRCAVRTNLTLMSSYFLGNVSRCDIVGKTSDLTPSGWRHLPQMLVMKVKH
;
A
#
# COMPACT_ATOMS: atom_id res chain seq x y z
N MET A 1 5.51 1.69 17.01
CA MET A 1 4.60 2.79 16.62
C MET A 1 4.41 2.74 15.12
N SER A 2 3.19 2.90 14.62
CA SER A 2 2.93 3.06 13.18
C SER A 2 3.48 4.42 12.70
N PRO A 3 3.90 4.55 11.43
CA PRO A 3 4.37 5.83 10.90
C PRO A 3 3.29 6.92 10.99
N MET A 4 3.70 8.13 11.39
CA MET A 4 2.91 9.37 11.35
C MET A 4 2.80 9.88 9.90
N ASP A 5 2.21 11.07 9.69
CA ASP A 5 1.83 11.62 8.39
C ASP A 5 2.99 11.77 7.38
N GLY A 6 4.25 11.64 7.79
CA GLY A 6 5.38 11.41 6.87
C GLY A 6 5.97 12.69 6.27
N TRP A 7 5.59 13.85 6.79
CA TRP A 7 6.00 15.16 6.26
C TRP A 7 7.26 15.74 6.87
N VAL A 8 7.81 15.08 7.90
CA VAL A 8 9.03 15.48 8.60
C VAL A 8 10.07 14.35 8.64
N VAL A 9 11.34 14.71 8.83
CA VAL A 9 12.46 13.76 8.79
C VAL A 9 12.33 12.64 9.83
N SER A 10 11.81 12.94 11.03
CA SER A 10 11.59 11.94 12.09
C SER A 10 10.60 10.86 11.69
N ASP A 11 9.58 11.21 10.90
CA ASP A 11 8.55 10.26 10.46
C ASP A 11 9.11 9.30 9.43
N VAL A 12 9.91 9.82 8.49
CA VAL A 12 10.63 9.01 7.50
C VAL A 12 11.55 8.02 8.20
N LYS A 13 12.33 8.47 9.20
CA LYS A 13 13.19 7.58 10.00
C LYS A 13 12.39 6.53 10.77
N THR A 14 11.28 6.92 11.38
CA THR A 14 10.36 6.00 12.07
C THR A 14 9.81 4.95 11.12
N ARG A 15 9.39 5.36 9.92
CA ARG A 15 8.89 4.46 8.87
C ARG A 15 9.96 3.45 8.44
N MET A 16 11.17 3.92 8.12
CA MET A 16 12.28 3.05 7.70
C MET A 16 12.62 2.03 8.79
N LYS A 17 12.67 2.46 10.06
CA LYS A 17 12.90 1.56 11.19
C LYS A 17 11.78 0.51 11.29
N TRP A 18 10.52 0.93 11.21
CA TRP A 18 9.37 0.03 11.26
C TRP A 18 9.41 -1.02 10.14
N ASP A 19 9.65 -0.61 8.89
CA ASP A 19 9.76 -1.54 7.76
C ASP A 19 10.88 -2.57 7.98
N SER A 20 12.03 -2.14 8.52
CA SER A 20 13.15 -3.03 8.81
C SER A 20 12.86 -4.04 9.93
N GLU A 21 12.23 -3.59 11.03
CA GLU A 21 11.95 -4.41 12.21
C GLU A 21 10.87 -5.45 11.90
N VAL A 22 9.81 -5.03 11.20
CA VAL A 22 8.75 -5.92 10.74
C VAL A 22 9.28 -6.89 9.70
N GLY A 23 10.09 -6.42 8.74
CA GLY A 23 10.75 -7.30 7.77
C GLY A 23 11.61 -8.39 8.42
N ARG A 24 12.39 -8.03 9.45
CA ARG A 24 13.20 -8.99 10.23
C ARG A 24 12.33 -10.03 10.93
N MET A 25 11.27 -9.61 11.60
CA MET A 25 10.33 -10.51 12.27
C MET A 25 9.68 -11.48 11.28
N ILE A 26 9.21 -10.99 10.12
CA ILE A 26 8.58 -11.82 9.11
C ILE A 26 9.57 -12.83 8.52
N HIS A 27 10.83 -12.41 8.34
CA HIS A 27 11.88 -13.30 7.83
C HIS A 27 12.05 -14.54 8.73
N GLU A 28 11.96 -14.39 10.05
CA GLU A 28 12.06 -15.49 11.01
C GLU A 28 10.92 -16.50 10.85
N PHE A 29 9.74 -16.06 10.41
CA PHE A 29 8.55 -16.91 10.25
C PHE A 29 8.38 -17.49 8.84
N LYS A 30 9.07 -16.95 7.84
CA LYS A 30 8.78 -17.20 6.42
C LYS A 30 8.77 -18.69 6.03
N ASP A 31 9.54 -19.52 6.73
CA ASP A 31 9.70 -20.96 6.48
C ASP A 31 8.88 -21.86 7.43
N THR A 32 8.32 -21.30 8.50
CA THR A 32 7.61 -22.07 9.55
C THR A 32 6.13 -21.76 9.63
N LYS A 33 5.70 -20.56 9.23
CA LYS A 33 4.31 -20.12 9.29
C LYS A 33 3.95 -19.30 8.05
N ALA A 34 2.75 -19.52 7.52
CA ALA A 34 2.17 -18.62 6.54
C ALA A 34 1.90 -17.26 7.20
N VAL A 35 2.35 -16.19 6.55
CA VAL A 35 2.17 -14.82 7.03
C VAL A 35 1.13 -14.12 6.18
N ILE A 36 0.19 -13.45 6.85
CA ILE A 36 -0.77 -12.52 6.25
C ILE A 36 -0.62 -11.19 6.97
N ILE A 37 -0.41 -10.11 6.21
CA ILE A 37 -0.37 -8.74 6.71
C ILE A 37 -1.51 -8.00 6.04
N CYS A 38 -2.39 -7.41 6.84
CA CYS A 38 -3.52 -6.66 6.33
C CYS A 38 -3.65 -5.32 7.08
N GLY A 39 -4.17 -4.32 6.37
CA GLY A 39 -4.45 -3.00 6.93
C GLY A 39 -3.87 -1.88 6.08
N ASN A 40 -3.95 -0.66 6.60
CA ASN A 40 -3.32 0.51 5.98
C ASN A 40 -1.80 0.46 6.19
N LEU A 41 -1.06 0.08 5.16
CA LEU A 41 0.41 0.02 5.22
C LEU A 41 1.07 1.36 4.86
N ASN A 42 0.28 2.42 4.69
CA ASN A 42 0.76 3.77 4.35
C ASN A 42 1.74 3.77 3.18
N CYS A 43 1.54 2.87 2.21
CA CYS A 43 2.37 2.78 1.02
C CYS A 43 1.55 2.28 -0.17
N ALA A 44 1.60 3.01 -1.27
CA ALA A 44 1.10 2.61 -2.56
C ALA A 44 2.24 1.91 -3.34
N PRO A 45 2.17 0.58 -3.58
CA PRO A 45 3.29 -0.20 -4.10
C PRO A 45 3.82 0.27 -5.47
N GLN A 46 2.92 0.70 -6.36
CA GLN A 46 3.22 1.04 -7.75
C GLN A 46 2.42 2.27 -8.21
N ASP A 47 2.77 2.84 -9.36
CA ASP A 47 2.06 4.01 -9.91
C ASP A 47 0.60 3.69 -10.28
N ILE A 48 0.31 2.44 -10.65
CA ILE A 48 -1.07 1.96 -10.89
C ILE A 48 -1.95 1.97 -9.63
N ASP A 49 -1.34 2.17 -8.47
CA ASP A 49 -2.01 2.28 -7.17
C ASP A 49 -2.31 3.74 -6.80
N LEU A 50 -2.05 4.67 -7.72
CA LEU A 50 -2.27 6.10 -7.61
C LEU A 50 -3.16 6.57 -8.77
N SER A 51 -4.10 7.49 -8.51
CA SER A 51 -4.93 8.08 -9.57
C SER A 51 -4.19 9.13 -10.40
N ASP A 52 -3.19 9.78 -9.79
CA ASP A 52 -2.34 10.79 -10.44
C ASP A 52 -0.91 10.68 -9.88
N PRO A 53 -0.13 9.67 -10.33
CA PRO A 53 1.21 9.42 -9.81
C PRO A 53 2.14 10.61 -10.01
N GLU A 54 2.01 11.32 -11.13
CA GLU A 54 2.88 12.43 -11.49
C GLU A 54 2.69 13.63 -10.57
N ARG A 55 1.45 13.94 -10.19
CA ARG A 55 1.19 15.01 -9.24
C ARG A 55 1.68 14.64 -7.84
N LEU A 56 1.42 13.42 -7.38
CA LEU A 56 1.87 12.93 -6.07
C LEU A 56 3.40 12.93 -5.94
N LYS A 57 4.15 12.59 -7.00
CA LYS A 57 5.63 12.64 -7.01
C LYS A 57 6.17 14.06 -6.89
N ARG A 58 5.42 15.08 -7.32
CA ARG A 58 5.84 16.49 -7.30
C ARG A 58 5.50 17.22 -6.00
N GLU A 59 4.75 16.59 -5.10
CA GLU A 59 4.35 17.22 -3.85
C GLU A 59 5.58 17.53 -2.98
N THR A 60 5.68 18.75 -2.47
CA THR A 60 6.82 19.22 -1.68
C THR A 60 6.43 19.52 -0.24
N SER A 61 7.40 19.37 0.66
CA SER A 61 7.27 19.80 2.06
C SER A 61 8.34 20.85 2.35
N PRO A 62 8.02 21.93 3.08
CA PRO A 62 9.02 22.90 3.54
C PRO A 62 10.15 22.25 4.34
N VAL A 63 9.95 21.08 4.93
CA VAL A 63 10.94 20.36 5.74
C VAL A 63 11.75 19.35 4.93
N LEU A 64 11.17 18.79 3.86
CA LEU A 64 11.78 17.68 3.09
C LEU A 64 12.23 18.08 1.68
N HIS A 65 12.00 19.33 1.25
CA HIS A 65 12.27 19.80 -0.12
C HIS A 65 13.72 19.69 -0.58
N GLU A 66 14.70 19.70 0.33
CA GLU A 66 16.13 19.54 0.03
C GLU A 66 16.62 18.09 0.13
N THR A 67 15.72 17.13 0.36
CA THR A 67 16.05 15.71 0.54
C THR A 67 15.61 14.89 -0.68
N GLU A 68 16.09 13.64 -0.79
CA GLU A 68 15.58 12.68 -1.79
C GLU A 68 14.12 12.22 -1.52
N ASN A 69 13.47 12.71 -0.46
CA ASN A 69 12.10 12.37 -0.09
C ASN A 69 11.05 13.36 -0.65
N ILE A 70 11.27 13.86 -1.86
CA ILE A 70 10.25 14.62 -2.60
C ILE A 70 9.07 13.69 -2.94
N GLY A 71 7.85 14.22 -2.88
CA GLY A 71 6.61 13.52 -3.16
C GLY A 71 5.75 13.29 -1.92
N TYR A 72 4.51 12.85 -2.16
CA TYR A 72 3.52 12.59 -1.12
C TYR A 72 3.90 11.34 -0.28
N PRO A 73 3.87 11.41 1.06
CA PRO A 73 4.15 10.28 1.95
C PRO A 73 3.37 9.02 1.57
N GLY A 74 4.07 7.89 1.50
CA GLY A 74 3.49 6.61 1.07
C GLY A 74 3.48 6.40 -0.45
N SER A 75 3.79 7.42 -1.25
CA SER A 75 4.01 7.27 -2.70
C SER A 75 5.47 7.40 -3.13
N ARG A 76 6.36 7.79 -2.20
CA ARG A 76 7.77 8.05 -2.48
C ARG A 76 8.52 6.76 -2.79
N GLN A 77 9.66 6.91 -3.47
CA GLN A 77 10.53 5.79 -3.79
C GLN A 77 11.04 5.10 -2.52
N SER A 78 11.43 5.87 -1.49
CA SER A 78 11.86 5.35 -0.18
C SER A 78 10.77 4.55 0.54
N ASP A 79 9.51 5.01 0.51
CA ASP A 79 8.37 4.27 1.08
C ASP A 79 8.15 2.93 0.38
N ARG A 80 8.30 2.91 -0.95
CA ARG A 80 8.16 1.72 -1.78
C ARG A 80 9.30 0.74 -1.56
N ASP A 81 10.52 1.23 -1.37
CA ASP A 81 11.69 0.38 -1.13
C ASP A 81 11.60 -0.33 0.22
N GLY A 82 11.15 0.36 1.26
CA GLY A 82 10.85 -0.26 2.55
C GLY A 82 9.76 -1.33 2.46
N LEU A 83 8.68 -1.07 1.72
CA LEU A 83 7.63 -2.06 1.47
C LEU A 83 8.16 -3.27 0.67
N ARG A 84 8.97 -3.05 -0.37
CA ARG A 84 9.59 -4.12 -1.19
C ARG A 84 10.52 -4.98 -0.35
N TRP A 85 11.30 -4.37 0.55
CA TRP A 85 12.15 -5.09 1.48
C TRP A 85 11.32 -6.02 2.37
N LEU A 86 10.27 -5.48 3.01
CA LEU A 86 9.34 -6.24 3.84
C LEU A 86 8.70 -7.41 3.06
N MET A 87 8.21 -7.15 1.84
CA MET A 87 7.61 -8.18 0.99
C MET A 87 8.62 -9.27 0.63
N SER A 88 9.85 -8.89 0.30
CA SER A 88 10.92 -9.84 -0.05
C SER A 88 11.32 -10.71 1.15
N ALA A 89 11.45 -10.11 2.34
CA ALA A 89 11.81 -10.81 3.57
C ALA A 89 10.86 -11.96 3.91
N GLY A 90 9.55 -11.76 3.68
CA GLY A 90 8.51 -12.77 3.93
C GLY A 90 8.07 -13.62 2.75
N ARG A 91 8.69 -13.45 1.57
CA ARG A 91 8.18 -14.00 0.30
C ARG A 91 6.70 -13.65 0.09
N LEU A 92 6.31 -12.43 0.41
CA LEU A 92 4.93 -11.96 0.35
C LEU A 92 4.56 -11.49 -1.06
N LYS A 93 3.28 -11.60 -1.37
CA LYS A 93 2.66 -11.05 -2.57
C LYS A 93 1.46 -10.20 -2.18
N ASP A 94 1.23 -9.14 -2.94
CA ASP A 94 0.01 -8.34 -2.87
C ASP A 94 -1.14 -9.14 -3.45
N VAL A 95 -2.03 -9.63 -2.57
CA VAL A 95 -3.11 -10.56 -2.92
C VAL A 95 -4.11 -9.89 -3.86
N PHE A 96 -4.40 -8.60 -3.65
CA PHE A 96 -5.32 -7.87 -4.53
C PHE A 96 -4.76 -7.81 -5.94
N ARG A 97 -3.50 -7.41 -6.10
CA ARG A 97 -2.91 -7.27 -7.44
C ARG A 97 -2.69 -8.62 -8.14
N VAL A 98 -2.52 -9.71 -7.38
CA VAL A 98 -2.52 -11.08 -7.92
C VAL A 98 -3.90 -11.46 -8.50
N LYS A 99 -5.00 -11.06 -7.83
CA LYS A 99 -6.37 -11.37 -8.30
C LYS A 99 -6.90 -10.37 -9.33
N HIS A 100 -6.41 -9.14 -9.29
CA HIS A 100 -6.82 -8.01 -10.13
C HIS A 100 -5.60 -7.41 -10.83
N PRO A 101 -4.92 -8.17 -11.71
CA PRO A 101 -3.76 -7.67 -12.42
C PRO A 101 -4.16 -6.52 -13.36
N TYR A 102 -3.26 -5.57 -13.52
CA TYR A 102 -3.41 -4.49 -14.48
C TYR A 102 -2.07 -4.28 -15.18
N ASN A 103 -2.05 -4.48 -16.49
CA ASN A 103 -0.85 -4.32 -17.32
C ASN A 103 -0.95 -3.16 -18.32
N GLY A 104 -1.93 -2.26 -18.13
CA GLY A 104 -2.21 -1.15 -19.05
C GLY A 104 -3.27 -1.47 -20.11
N ASN A 105 -3.86 -2.67 -20.12
CA ASN A 105 -4.94 -3.03 -21.03
C ASN A 105 -6.30 -2.46 -20.55
N ASP A 106 -7.03 -1.80 -21.46
CA ASP A 106 -8.35 -1.22 -21.18
C ASP A 106 -9.39 -2.24 -20.69
N SER A 107 -9.30 -3.50 -21.13
CA SER A 107 -10.18 -4.58 -20.63
C SER A 107 -10.01 -4.86 -19.13
N GLN A 108 -8.91 -4.40 -18.53
CA GLN A 108 -8.60 -4.57 -17.11
C GLN A 108 -8.76 -3.26 -16.32
N LYS A 109 -9.31 -2.21 -16.94
CA LYS A 109 -9.41 -0.88 -16.31
C LYS A 109 -10.18 -0.89 -14.98
N ASP A 110 -11.13 -1.80 -14.83
CA ASP A 110 -11.88 -2.00 -13.58
C ASP A 110 -11.03 -2.53 -12.41
N ASN A 111 -9.80 -3.01 -12.68
CA ASN A 111 -8.81 -3.40 -11.68
C ASN A 111 -8.01 -2.20 -11.13
N LEU A 112 -8.21 -0.99 -11.67
CA LEU A 112 -7.74 0.26 -11.07
C LEU A 112 -8.66 0.65 -9.92
N GLN A 113 -8.30 0.21 -8.72
CA GLN A 113 -9.07 0.45 -7.51
C GLN A 113 -8.19 1.04 -6.42
N TYR A 114 -8.78 1.91 -5.61
CA TYR A 114 -8.10 2.70 -4.59
C TYR A 114 -8.80 2.52 -3.25
N THR A 115 -8.10 2.79 -2.16
CA THR A 115 -8.61 2.57 -0.81
C THR A 115 -8.66 3.81 0.04
N SER A 116 -8.10 4.94 -0.38
CA SER A 116 -8.18 6.21 0.36
C SER A 116 -7.90 7.40 -0.56
N LEU A 117 -8.02 8.62 0.00
CA LEU A 117 -7.67 9.86 -0.69
C LEU A 117 -6.43 10.49 -0.04
N ALA A 118 -5.48 10.87 -0.88
CA ALA A 118 -4.38 11.77 -0.57
C ALA A 118 -4.84 13.22 -0.83
N TYR A 119 -4.52 14.12 0.11
CA TYR A 119 -4.88 15.53 0.05
C TYR A 119 -3.62 16.36 -0.15
N LEU A 120 -3.48 16.95 -1.33
CA LEU A 120 -2.33 17.79 -1.67
C LEU A 120 -2.48 19.21 -1.10
N GLY A 121 -1.37 19.94 -1.00
CA GLY A 121 -1.34 21.30 -0.48
C GLY A 121 -2.22 22.28 -1.26
N ASP A 122 -2.45 22.03 -2.55
CA ASP A 122 -3.34 22.81 -3.41
C ASP A 122 -4.83 22.40 -3.32
N LYS A 123 -5.18 21.55 -2.34
CA LYS A 123 -6.52 20.98 -2.09
C LYS A 123 -6.98 19.95 -3.14
N THR A 124 -6.12 19.57 -4.08
CA THR A 124 -6.41 18.45 -4.97
C THR A 124 -6.50 17.15 -4.19
N ARG A 125 -7.42 16.29 -4.62
CA ARG A 125 -7.59 14.95 -4.06
C ARG A 125 -7.11 13.92 -5.08
N CYS A 126 -6.20 13.06 -4.68
CA CYS A 126 -5.75 11.92 -5.47
C CYS A 126 -6.18 10.64 -4.78
N ALA A 127 -6.76 9.69 -5.50
CA ALA A 127 -7.08 8.38 -4.94
C ALA A 127 -5.81 7.51 -4.89
N VAL A 128 -5.63 6.80 -3.78
CA VAL A 128 -4.45 5.97 -3.52
C VAL A 128 -4.85 4.62 -2.93
N ARG A 129 -4.09 3.56 -3.22
CA ARG A 129 -4.29 2.23 -2.62
C ARG A 129 -3.21 1.94 -1.58
N THR A 130 -3.51 2.21 -0.32
CA THR A 130 -2.59 1.99 0.82
C THR A 130 -3.09 0.95 1.82
N ASN A 131 -4.39 0.65 1.82
CA ASN A 131 -4.87 -0.59 2.42
C ASN A 131 -4.45 -1.76 1.53
N LEU A 132 -3.64 -2.65 2.09
CA LEU A 132 -3.07 -3.79 1.39
C LEU A 132 -3.40 -5.08 2.15
N THR A 133 -3.43 -6.18 1.40
CA THR A 133 -3.36 -7.54 1.94
C THR A 133 -2.16 -8.21 1.31
N LEU A 134 -1.13 -8.45 2.11
CA LEU A 134 0.08 -9.16 1.71
C LEU A 134 0.04 -10.57 2.29
N MET A 135 0.43 -11.57 1.50
CA MET A 135 0.39 -12.98 1.92
C MET A 135 1.62 -13.73 1.43
N SER A 136 2.14 -14.66 2.24
CA SER A 136 3.16 -15.61 1.81
C SER A 136 2.77 -16.29 0.51
N SER A 137 3.66 -16.28 -0.47
CA SER A 137 3.38 -16.74 -1.84
C SER A 137 2.84 -18.17 -1.91
N TYR A 138 3.38 -19.08 -1.09
CA TYR A 138 2.97 -20.48 -1.05
C TYR A 138 1.57 -20.70 -0.45
N PHE A 139 0.98 -19.67 0.16
CA PHE A 139 -0.36 -19.72 0.76
C PHE A 139 -1.46 -19.13 -0.15
N LEU A 140 -1.07 -18.53 -1.28
CA LEU A 140 -2.00 -17.90 -2.23
C LEU A 140 -3.02 -18.87 -2.84
N GLY A 141 -2.69 -20.17 -2.92
CA GLY A 141 -3.60 -21.19 -3.42
C GLY A 141 -4.89 -21.33 -2.60
N ASN A 142 -4.87 -20.86 -1.34
CA ASN A 142 -6.04 -20.85 -0.46
C ASN A 142 -6.91 -19.60 -0.62
N VAL A 143 -6.49 -18.61 -1.42
CA VAL A 143 -7.25 -17.38 -1.64
C VAL A 143 -8.33 -17.59 -2.69
N SER A 144 -9.58 -17.52 -2.27
CA SER A 144 -10.72 -17.52 -3.17
C SER A 144 -10.99 -16.15 -3.77
N ARG A 145 -10.93 -15.09 -2.96
CA ARG A 145 -11.33 -13.74 -3.34
C ARG A 145 -10.53 -12.70 -2.55
N CYS A 146 -10.21 -11.56 -3.17
CA CYS A 146 -9.54 -10.44 -2.51
C CYS A 146 -9.91 -9.12 -3.19
N ASP A 147 -10.88 -8.40 -2.62
CA ASP A 147 -11.51 -7.25 -3.27
C ASP A 147 -11.52 -6.03 -2.37
N ILE A 148 -11.56 -4.85 -2.98
CA ILE A 148 -11.90 -3.62 -2.27
C ILE A 148 -13.42 -3.51 -2.24
N VAL A 149 -13.98 -3.30 -1.05
CA VAL A 149 -15.43 -3.16 -0.87
C VAL A 149 -15.79 -1.69 -0.98
N GLY A 150 -16.64 -1.37 -1.96
CA GLY A 150 -17.02 0.00 -2.31
C GLY A 150 -16.28 0.50 -3.56
N LYS A 151 -16.45 1.80 -3.83
CA LYS A 151 -15.87 2.51 -4.98
C LYS A 151 -15.19 3.79 -4.49
N THR A 152 -14.32 4.35 -5.32
CA THR A 152 -13.66 5.64 -5.04
C THR A 152 -14.65 6.76 -4.74
N SER A 153 -15.86 6.73 -5.33
CA SER A 153 -16.95 7.68 -5.05
C SER A 153 -17.50 7.61 -3.61
N ASP A 154 -17.24 6.51 -2.90
CA ASP A 154 -17.69 6.30 -1.52
C ASP A 154 -16.69 6.91 -0.51
N LEU A 155 -15.49 7.30 -0.99
CA LEU A 155 -14.54 8.09 -0.22
C LEU A 155 -15.02 9.55 -0.18
N THR A 156 -15.17 10.12 1.02
CA THR A 156 -15.57 11.51 1.38
C THR A 156 -16.20 12.41 0.27
N PRO A 157 -17.35 13.06 0.53
CA PRO A 157 -17.78 13.50 1.86
C PRO A 157 -18.72 12.54 2.61
N SER A 158 -19.09 11.40 2.04
CA SER A 158 -20.23 10.57 2.48
C SER A 158 -19.93 9.34 3.37
N GLY A 159 -18.72 9.15 3.91
CA GLY A 159 -18.57 8.30 5.11
C GLY A 159 -17.26 7.54 5.33
N TRP A 160 -16.53 7.12 4.30
CA TRP A 160 -15.33 6.29 4.49
C TRP A 160 -14.05 7.10 4.27
N ARG A 161 -13.16 7.10 5.28
CA ARG A 161 -11.77 7.61 5.12
C ARG A 161 -10.90 6.62 4.37
N HIS A 162 -11.16 5.33 4.57
CA HIS A 162 -10.51 4.23 3.86
C HIS A 162 -11.55 3.18 3.47
N LEU A 163 -11.51 2.67 2.24
CA LEU A 163 -12.31 1.51 1.84
C LEU A 163 -11.70 0.22 2.40
N PRO A 164 -12.50 -0.71 2.92
CA PRO A 164 -12.01 -1.97 3.43
C PRO A 164 -11.63 -2.92 2.29
N GLN A 165 -10.64 -3.76 2.55
CA GLN A 165 -10.25 -4.85 1.65
C GLN A 165 -10.70 -6.17 2.26
N MET A 166 -11.52 -6.92 1.52
CA MET A 166 -12.07 -8.20 1.93
C MET A 166 -11.20 -9.34 1.39
N LEU A 167 -10.66 -10.17 2.29
CA LEU A 167 -9.97 -11.40 1.95
C LEU A 167 -10.86 -12.60 2.27
N VAL A 168 -11.11 -13.48 1.30
CA VAL A 168 -11.85 -14.73 1.52
C VAL A 168 -10.95 -15.91 1.21
N MET A 169 -10.76 -16.77 2.21
CA MET A 169 -9.89 -17.94 2.15
C MET A 169 -10.68 -19.23 2.22
N LYS A 170 -10.26 -20.23 1.47
CA LYS A 170 -10.74 -21.61 1.59
C LYS A 170 -9.76 -22.36 2.49
N VAL A 171 -10.18 -22.66 3.71
CA VAL A 171 -9.45 -23.58 4.57
C VAL A 171 -9.98 -24.97 4.24
N LYS A 172 -9.14 -25.80 3.61
CA LYS A 172 -9.47 -27.22 3.44
C LYS A 172 -9.36 -27.87 4.82
N HIS A 173 -10.45 -28.47 5.29
CA HIS A 173 -10.46 -29.38 6.43
C HIS A 173 -9.80 -30.70 6.06
#